data_AF-A0A8T2K7Y3-F1
#
_entry.id   AF-A0A8T2K7Y3-F1
#
_cell.length_a   1.000
_cell.length_b   1.000
_cell.length_c   1.000
_cell.angle_alpha   90.00
_cell.angle_beta   90.00
_cell.angle_gamma   90.00
#
_symmetry.space_group_name_H-M   'P 1'
#
loop_
_entity.id
_entity.type
_entity.pdbx_description
1 polymer ?
#
loop_
_entity_poly.entity_id
_entity_poly.type
_entity_poly.pdbx_seq_one_letter_code
_entity_poly.pdbx_strand_id
1 'polypeptide(L)'
;MANYKLCFLYVDYDNYNYMIVRNDGSISRGLVCRPLTAADSKREQFRRYLEKAGVLDTLTKVLVALYEEPEKPNNALDFLKQHMGAAGPETPDVEALRLEVAELKQKYDAVLEENKELKAKLAQYEPPPDEKRTE
;
A
#
# COMPACT_ATOMS: atom_id res chain seq x y z
N MET A 1 -62.47 -8.76 -31.43
CA MET A 1 -62.27 -8.24 -30.06
C MET A 1 -60.84 -8.53 -29.65
N ALA A 2 -60.02 -7.49 -29.43
CA ALA A 2 -58.64 -7.68 -29.03
C ALA A 2 -58.60 -8.21 -27.58
N ASN A 3 -58.00 -9.37 -27.37
CA ASN A 3 -57.82 -9.94 -26.04
C ASN A 3 -56.68 -9.19 -25.33
N TYR A 4 -57.01 -8.20 -24.51
CA TYR A 4 -56.06 -7.51 -23.65
C TYR A 4 -55.63 -8.46 -22.51
N LYS A 5 -54.56 -9.23 -22.71
CA LYS A 5 -53.95 -10.03 -21.63
C LYS A 5 -53.39 -9.07 -20.59
N LEU A 6 -54.01 -9.01 -19.40
CA LEU A 6 -53.46 -8.30 -18.24
C LEU A 6 -52.30 -9.12 -17.68
N CYS A 7 -51.08 -8.59 -17.71
CA CYS A 7 -49.96 -9.06 -16.90
C CYS A 7 -49.74 -8.04 -15.80
N PHE A 8 -49.68 -8.48 -14.54
CA PHE A 8 -49.39 -7.59 -13.42
C PHE A 8 -47.89 -7.55 -13.17
N LEU A 9 -47.31 -6.35 -13.26
CA LEU A 9 -45.92 -6.08 -12.91
C LEU A 9 -45.88 -5.51 -11.50
N TYR A 10 -45.26 -6.24 -10.57
CA TYR A 10 -44.95 -5.72 -9.25
C TYR A 10 -43.48 -5.29 -9.22
N VAL A 11 -43.23 -4.01 -8.93
CA VAL A 11 -41.89 -3.45 -8.81
C VAL A 11 -41.66 -3.09 -7.35
N ASP A 12 -40.76 -3.81 -6.70
CA ASP A 12 -40.25 -3.44 -5.38
C ASP A 12 -39.07 -2.47 -5.60
N TYR A 13 -39.29 -1.19 -5.29
CA TYR A 13 -38.29 -0.14 -5.45
C TYR A 13 -37.24 -0.14 -4.33
N ASP A 14 -37.54 -0.72 -3.17
CA ASP A 14 -36.61 -0.81 -2.05
C ASP A 14 -35.62 -1.97 -2.24
N ASN A 15 -36.08 -3.07 -2.85
CA ASN A 15 -35.28 -4.27 -3.10
C ASN A 15 -34.88 -4.46 -4.57
N TYR A 16 -35.22 -3.52 -5.46
CA TYR A 16 -34.92 -3.54 -6.91
C TYR A 16 -35.30 -4.84 -7.63
N ASN A 17 -36.34 -5.50 -7.15
CA ASN A 17 -36.85 -6.75 -7.69
C ASN A 17 -38.13 -6.49 -8.46
N TYR A 18 -38.32 -7.21 -9.56
CA TYR A 18 -39.62 -7.26 -10.23
C TYR A 18 -40.17 -8.68 -10.24
N MET A 19 -41.47 -8.78 -10.01
CA MET A 19 -42.24 -10.01 -10.18
C MET A 19 -43.24 -9.83 -11.32
N ILE A 20 -43.16 -10.73 -12.30
CA ILE A 20 -44.16 -10.85 -13.36
C ILE A 20 -45.10 -11.98 -12.96
N VAL A 21 -46.36 -11.66 -12.72
CA VAL A 21 -47.42 -12.65 -12.53
C VAL A 21 -48.16 -12.84 -13.84
N ARG A 22 -48.02 -14.03 -14.42
CA ARG A 22 -48.69 -14.43 -15.66
C ARG A 22 -50.09 -14.97 -15.34
N ASN A 23 -51.01 -14.92 -16.33
CA ASN A 23 -52.41 -15.34 -16.17
C ASN A 23 -52.60 -16.83 -15.80
N ASP A 24 -51.58 -17.66 -16.02
CA ASP A 24 -51.53 -19.08 -15.63
C ASP A 24 -51.11 -19.28 -14.15
N GLY A 25 -50.92 -18.19 -13.39
CA GLY A 25 -50.44 -18.21 -12.01
C GLY A 25 -48.93 -18.35 -11.89
N SER A 26 -48.20 -18.44 -13.01
CA SER A 26 -46.74 -18.55 -13.01
C SER A 26 -46.10 -17.22 -12.61
N ILE A 27 -45.23 -17.27 -11.60
CA ILE A 27 -44.46 -16.13 -11.11
C ILE A 27 -43.05 -16.22 -11.68
N SER A 28 -42.62 -15.19 -12.41
CA SER A 28 -41.22 -15.01 -12.80
C SER A 28 -40.59 -13.88 -11.99
N ARG A 29 -39.53 -14.19 -11.23
CA ARG A 29 -38.72 -13.21 -10.50
C ARG A 29 -37.53 -12.81 -11.36
N GLY A 30 -37.26 -11.52 -11.46
CA GLY A 30 -36.05 -10.99 -12.09
C GLY A 30 -35.50 -9.80 -11.31
N LEU A 31 -34.19 -9.58 -11.43
CA LEU A 31 -33.52 -8.40 -10.91
C LEU A 31 -33.61 -7.30 -11.97
N VAL A 32 -34.03 -6.10 -11.60
CA VAL A 32 -33.90 -4.95 -12.51
C VAL A 32 -32.41 -4.66 -12.67
N CYS A 33 -31.90 -4.59 -13.90
CA CYS A 33 -30.54 -4.09 -14.16
C CYS A 33 -30.43 -2.69 -13.58
N ARG A 34 -29.72 -2.55 -12.44
CA ARG A 34 -29.47 -1.27 -11.79
C ARG A 34 -28.70 -0.38 -12.76
N PRO A 35 -29.20 0.81 -13.14
CA PRO A 35 -28.37 1.79 -13.83
C PRO A 35 -27.19 2.11 -12.90
N LEU A 36 -25.96 1.94 -13.39
CA LEU A 36 -24.76 2.32 -12.64
C LEU A 36 -24.89 3.81 -12.32
N THR A 37 -25.21 4.15 -11.08
CA THR A 37 -25.49 5.54 -10.73
C THR A 37 -24.19 6.34 -10.75
N ALA A 38 -24.25 7.67 -10.91
CA ALA A 38 -23.06 8.51 -10.78
C ALA A 38 -22.33 8.31 -9.42
N ALA A 39 -23.06 7.87 -8.39
CA ALA A 39 -22.49 7.48 -7.09
C ALA A 39 -21.69 6.16 -7.16
N ASP A 40 -22.15 5.18 -7.95
CA ASP A 40 -21.39 3.95 -8.21
C ASP A 40 -20.09 4.24 -8.97
N SER A 41 -20.10 5.21 -9.90
CA SER A 41 -18.89 5.67 -10.61
C SER A 41 -17.86 6.31 -9.67
N LYS A 42 -18.29 7.17 -8.73
CA LYS A 42 -17.39 7.76 -7.72
C LYS A 42 -16.83 6.71 -6.76
N ARG A 43 -17.67 5.75 -6.33
CA ARG A 43 -17.24 4.64 -5.45
C ARG A 43 -16.21 3.75 -6.14
N GLU A 44 -16.44 3.44 -7.42
CA GLU A 44 -15.52 2.64 -8.24
C GLU A 44 -14.19 3.37 -8.47
N GLN A 45 -14.22 4.67 -8.75
CA GLN A 45 -12.99 5.48 -8.86
C GLN A 45 -12.18 5.48 -7.56
N PHE A 46 -12.84 5.61 -6.41
CA PHE A 46 -12.18 5.53 -5.11
C PHE A 46 -11.58 4.14 -4.86
N ARG A 47 -12.30 3.08 -5.21
CA ARG A 47 -11.79 1.70 -5.13
C ARG A 47 -10.53 1.53 -5.98
N ARG A 48 -10.56 1.95 -7.24
CA ARG A 48 -9.41 1.88 -8.15
C ARG A 48 -8.23 2.71 -7.68
N TYR A 49 -8.49 3.86 -7.06
CA TYR A 49 -7.44 4.67 -6.44
C TYR A 49 -6.75 3.90 -5.30
N LEU A 50 -7.52 3.28 -4.39
CA LEU A 50 -6.96 2.47 -3.30
C LEU A 50 -6.20 1.23 -3.80
N GLU A 51 -6.69 0.61 -4.87
CA GLU A 51 -6.03 -0.52 -5.53
C GLU A 51 -4.71 -0.09 -6.18
N LYS A 52 -4.72 1.01 -6.95
CA LYS A 52 -3.51 1.57 -7.57
C LYS A 52 -2.50 2.06 -6.55
N ALA A 53 -2.95 2.62 -5.43
CA ALA A 53 -2.10 3.07 -4.34
C ALA A 53 -1.57 1.91 -3.48
N GLY A 54 -2.00 0.66 -3.71
CA GLY A 54 -1.55 -0.52 -2.96
C GLY A 54 -2.14 -0.63 -1.55
N VAL A 55 -3.03 0.27 -1.13
CA VAL A 55 -3.63 0.28 0.22
C VAL A 55 -4.38 -1.02 0.49
N LEU A 56 -5.08 -1.55 -0.51
CA LEU A 56 -5.82 -2.82 -0.39
C LEU A 56 -4.87 -4.02 -0.21
N ASP A 57 -3.73 -4.02 -0.90
CA ASP A 57 -2.73 -5.09 -0.81
C ASP A 57 -2.06 -5.08 0.56
N THR A 58 -1.63 -3.91 1.04
CA THR A 58 -1.05 -3.74 2.38
C THR A 58 -2.02 -4.16 3.48
N LEU A 59 -3.29 -3.71 3.42
CA LEU A 59 -4.31 -4.12 4.38
C LEU A 59 -4.52 -5.64 4.38
N THR A 60 -4.53 -6.26 3.20
CA THR A 60 -4.68 -7.71 3.07
C THR A 60 -3.50 -8.44 3.72
N LYS A 61 -2.26 -8.01 3.48
CA LYS A 61 -1.06 -8.59 4.08
C LYS A 61 -1.06 -8.51 5.61
N VAL A 62 -1.44 -7.37 6.18
CA VAL A 62 -1.50 -7.21 7.64
C VAL A 62 -2.58 -8.09 8.26
N LEU A 63 -3.73 -8.24 7.60
CA LEU A 63 -4.80 -9.14 8.06
C LEU A 63 -4.39 -10.62 7.99
N VAL A 64 -3.63 -11.02 6.96
CA VAL A 64 -3.07 -12.38 6.88
C VAL A 64 -2.04 -12.61 7.99
N ALA A 65 -1.13 -11.66 8.22
CA ALA A 65 -0.17 -11.74 9.31
C ALA A 65 -0.86 -11.88 10.68
N LEU A 66 -1.94 -11.13 10.92
CA LEU A 66 -2.74 -11.25 12.14
C LEU A 66 -3.45 -12.61 12.26
N TYR A 67 -3.79 -13.24 11.13
CA TYR A 67 -4.39 -14.58 11.11
C TYR A 67 -3.38 -15.69 11.37
N GLU A 68 -2.15 -15.55 10.88
CA GLU A 68 -1.06 -16.52 11.02
C GLU A 68 -0.36 -16.44 12.39
N GLU A 69 -0.45 -15.30 13.08
CA GLU A 69 0.07 -15.10 14.44
C GLU A 69 -0.55 -16.11 15.46
N PRO A 70 0.26 -16.99 16.07
CA PRO A 70 -0.22 -18.03 16.98
C PRO A 70 -0.68 -17.46 18.34
N GLU A 71 -0.12 -16.32 18.76
CA GLU A 71 -0.56 -15.59 19.95
C GLU A 71 -1.35 -14.36 19.52
N LYS A 72 -2.68 -14.49 19.44
CA LYS A 72 -3.54 -13.37 19.06
C LYS A 72 -3.32 -12.20 20.02
N PRO A 73 -2.86 -11.04 19.53
CA PRO A 73 -2.63 -9.89 20.40
C PRO A 73 -3.97 -9.50 21.05
N ASN A 74 -3.95 -9.25 22.36
CA ASN A 74 -5.13 -8.82 23.13
C ASN A 74 -5.81 -7.57 22.55
N ASN A 75 -5.09 -6.80 21.73
CA ASN A 75 -5.59 -5.60 21.06
C ASN A 75 -5.22 -5.59 19.56
N ALA A 76 -6.09 -6.17 18.73
CA ALA A 76 -5.90 -6.24 17.27
C ALA A 76 -5.74 -4.87 16.58
N LEU A 77 -6.32 -3.81 17.16
CA LEU A 77 -6.18 -2.45 16.63
C LEU A 77 -4.75 -1.90 16.81
N ASP A 78 -4.08 -2.29 17.89
CA ASP A 78 -2.70 -1.86 18.15
C ASP A 78 -1.73 -2.56 17.18
N PHE A 79 -1.95 -3.85 16.95
CA PHE A 79 -1.23 -4.63 15.94
C PHE A 79 -1.37 -4.01 14.54
N LEU A 80 -2.59 -3.66 14.14
CA LEU A 80 -2.85 -3.02 12.85
C LEU A 80 -2.12 -1.67 12.72
N LYS A 81 -2.11 -0.85 13.77
CA LYS A 81 -1.40 0.44 13.79
C LYS A 81 0.12 0.28 13.66
N GLN A 82 0.70 -0.66 14.41
CA GLN A 82 2.13 -0.94 14.33
C GLN A 82 2.51 -1.51 12.97
N HIS A 83 1.78 -2.50 12.48
CA HIS A 83 2.07 -3.14 11.20
C HIS A 83 1.83 -2.21 10.02
N MET A 84 0.86 -1.28 10.07
CA MET A 84 0.71 -0.27 9.02
C MET A 84 1.77 0.84 9.08
N GLY A 85 2.29 1.16 10.27
CA GLY A 85 3.40 2.12 10.43
C GLY A 85 4.76 1.55 10.02
N ALA A 86 4.96 0.25 10.21
CA ALA A 86 6.16 -0.47 9.79
C ALA A 86 6.09 -0.96 8.33
N ALA A 87 4.89 -1.29 7.84
CA ALA A 87 4.61 -1.68 6.45
C ALA A 87 4.07 -0.50 5.62
N GLY A 88 4.63 0.70 5.82
CA GLY A 88 4.70 1.62 4.69
C GLY A 88 5.38 0.88 3.54
N PRO A 89 4.91 0.99 2.28
CA PRO A 89 5.55 0.31 1.17
C PRO A 89 7.04 0.63 1.26
N GLU A 90 7.88 -0.40 1.36
CA GLU A 90 9.29 -0.26 1.02
C GLU A 90 9.26 0.13 -0.46
N THR A 91 9.16 1.44 -0.70
CA THR A 91 9.18 2.00 -2.02
C THR A 91 10.54 1.58 -2.62
N PRO A 92 10.63 1.40 -3.94
CA PRO A 92 11.93 1.19 -4.59
C PRO A 92 12.96 2.26 -4.19
N ASP A 93 12.51 3.44 -3.76
CA ASP A 93 13.34 4.47 -3.12
C ASP A 93 14.02 4.00 -1.82
N VAL A 94 13.36 3.24 -0.94
CA VAL A 94 13.98 2.78 0.32
C VAL A 94 15.08 1.77 0.05
N GLU A 95 14.89 0.87 -0.91
CA GLU A 95 15.95 -0.06 -1.34
C GLU A 95 17.10 0.68 -2.02
N ALA A 96 16.80 1.63 -2.92
CA ALA A 96 17.80 2.47 -3.55
C ALA A 96 18.58 3.31 -2.53
N LEU A 97 17.89 3.93 -1.57
CA LEU A 97 18.50 4.70 -0.47
C LEU A 97 19.36 3.81 0.43
N ARG A 98 18.95 2.57 0.72
CA ARG A 98 19.78 1.62 1.47
C ARG A 98 21.06 1.26 0.71
N LEU A 99 20.96 1.07 -0.61
CA LEU A 99 22.11 0.80 -1.47
C LEU A 99 23.06 2.02 -1.51
N GLU A 100 22.53 3.23 -1.71
CA GLU A 100 23.32 4.46 -1.68
C GLU A 100 24.01 4.67 -0.33
N VAL A 101 23.33 4.39 0.79
CA VAL A 101 23.93 4.47 2.13
C VAL A 101 25.07 3.45 2.29
N ALA A 102 24.92 2.23 1.75
CA ALA A 102 25.97 1.22 1.78
C ALA A 102 27.17 1.63 0.92
N GLU A 103 26.94 2.12 -0.30
CA GLU A 103 27.99 2.61 -1.20
C GLU A 103 28.74 3.82 -0.64
N LEU A 104 28.00 4.79 -0.06
CA LEU A 104 28.59 5.97 0.55
C LEU A 104 29.43 5.62 1.78
N LYS A 105 28.99 4.67 2.62
CA LYS A 105 29.79 4.17 3.73
C LYS A 105 31.07 3.50 3.25
N GLN A 106 30.99 2.66 2.21
CA GLN A 106 32.16 2.00 1.65
C GLN A 106 33.17 3.01 1.08
N LYS A 107 32.70 4.04 0.38
CA LYS A 107 33.54 5.16 -0.10
C LYS A 107 34.15 5.96 1.06
N TYR A 108 33.36 6.24 2.09
CA TYR A 108 33.83 6.95 3.27
C TYR A 108 34.97 6.20 3.96
N ASP A 109 34.80 4.89 4.19
CA ASP A 109 35.81 4.04 4.83
C ASP A 109 37.08 3.96 3.97
N ALA A 110 36.94 3.80 2.65
CA ALA A 110 38.08 3.78 1.72
C ALA A 110 38.87 5.10 1.75
N VAL A 111 38.17 6.24 1.69
CA VAL A 111 38.81 7.56 1.77
C VAL A 111 39.45 7.77 3.14
N LEU A 112 38.85 7.27 4.21
CA LEU A 112 39.37 7.42 5.57
C LEU A 112 40.65 6.61 5.77
N GLU A 113 40.73 5.40 5.21
CA GLU A 113 41.97 4.61 5.18
C GLU A 113 43.05 5.26 4.31
N GLU A 114 42.73 5.76 3.12
CA GLU A 114 43.69 6.55 2.33
C GLU A 114 44.17 7.79 3.08
N ASN A 115 43.28 8.50 3.78
CA ASN A 115 43.66 9.66 4.57
C ASN A 115 44.60 9.29 5.72
N LYS A 116 44.36 8.15 6.38
CA LYS A 116 45.27 7.61 7.40
C LYS A 116 46.62 7.25 6.81
N GLU A 117 46.65 6.56 5.68
CA GLU A 117 47.91 6.20 5.00
C GLU A 117 48.70 7.43 4.56
N LEU A 118 48.02 8.42 3.97
CA LEU A 118 48.64 9.66 3.52
C LEU A 118 49.15 10.49 4.70
N LYS A 119 48.39 10.57 5.81
CA LYS A 119 48.88 11.20 7.04
C LYS A 119 50.07 10.48 7.64
N ALA A 120 50.07 9.14 7.63
CA ALA A 120 51.19 8.34 8.11
C ALA A 120 52.45 8.53 7.23
N LYS A 121 52.28 8.62 5.90
CA LYS A 121 53.35 8.94 4.96
C LYS A 121 53.85 10.38 5.15
N LEU A 122 52.96 11.35 5.33
CA LEU A 122 53.34 12.75 5.59
C LEU A 122 54.12 12.88 6.90
N ALA A 123 53.73 12.17 7.95
CA ALA A 123 54.47 12.16 9.23
C ALA A 123 55.90 11.60 9.09
N GLN A 124 56.19 10.77 8.08
CA GLN A 124 57.55 10.29 7.79
C GLN A 124 58.40 11.32 7.04
N TYR A 125 57.76 12.30 6.40
CA TYR A 125 58.42 13.38 5.66
C TYR A 125 58.37 14.72 6.39
N GLU A 126 57.77 14.78 7.58
CA GLU A 126 57.81 15.97 8.43
C GLU A 126 59.24 16.09 8.99
N PRO A 127 60.03 17.10 8.57
CA PRO A 127 61.35 17.31 9.14
C PRO A 127 61.22 17.59 10.65
N PRO A 128 62.24 17.28 11.47
CA PRO A 128 62.25 17.68 12.87
C PRO A 128 61.92 19.19 12.93
N PRO A 129 61.09 19.64 13.89
CA PRO A 129 60.77 21.05 14.01
C PRO A 129 62.09 21.82 14.04
N ASP A 130 62.33 22.59 12.98
CA ASP A 130 63.46 23.51 12.91
C ASP A 130 63.27 24.45 14.11
N GLU A 131 64.11 24.25 15.13
CA GLU A 131 64.33 25.19 16.23
C GLU A 131 64.76 26.52 15.61
N LYS A 132 63.78 27.33 15.19
CA LYS A 132 64.02 28.73 14.88
C LYS A 132 64.19 29.47 16.21
N ARG A 133 65.43 29.42 16.68
CA ARG A 133 66.25 30.56 17.10
C ARG A 133 65.50 31.61 17.94
N THR A 134 65.53 31.42 19.26
CA THR A 134 65.72 32.52 20.18
C THR A 134 67.16 33.01 20.04
N GLU A 135 67.37 34.12 19.34
CA GLU A 135 68.41 35.13 19.59
C GLU A 135 68.04 36.44 18.86
#